data_AF-A0A164APD1-F1
#
_entry.id   AF-A0A164APD1-F1
#
_cell.length_a   1.000
_cell.length_b   1.000
_cell.length_c   1.000
_cell.angle_alpha   90.00
_cell.angle_beta   90.00
_cell.angle_gamma   90.00
#
_symmetry.space_group_name_H-M   'P 1'
#
loop_
_entity.id
_entity.type
_entity.pdbx_description
1 polymer ?
#
loop_
_entity_poly.entity_id
_entity_poly.type
_entity_poly.pdbx_seq_one_letter_code
_entity_poly.pdbx_strand_id
1 'polypeptide(L)'
;MNHIAALGRSVIAALTPAKVPWVVGPALWAMATAALIGAAGVLVGDLQVAGVAFLGAACAVGFLATGSYRARWRAVIAQACGGALGIGAGALTPGSAAALMLTAAIAGTISGLVGGIGPSATAFGMMLSVGVAFGQFGGSSLSWWQQVLWYLAGSAVASVALLASWVFQRGAQERRAVAGVFDAAADLCAAIGAEDAGAARARLAAASAIARSTREHRQAELVALAAAALYARGTPVPDPVIEAI
;
A
#
# COMPACT_ATOMS: atom_id res chain seq x y z
N MET A 1 -19.65 23.60 -18.07
CA MET A 1 -20.03 22.21 -18.44
C MET A 1 -18.83 21.24 -18.52
N ASN A 2 -17.59 21.68 -18.70
CA ASN A 2 -16.43 20.77 -18.86
C ASN A 2 -15.93 20.08 -17.56
N HIS A 3 -16.16 20.68 -16.39
CA HIS A 3 -15.68 20.12 -15.11
C HIS A 3 -16.43 18.86 -14.66
N ILE A 4 -17.73 18.78 -14.93
CA ILE A 4 -18.57 17.63 -14.54
C ILE A 4 -18.19 16.39 -15.37
N ALA A 5 -17.91 16.57 -16.67
CA ALA A 5 -17.44 15.50 -17.54
C ALA A 5 -16.00 15.05 -17.24
N ALA A 6 -15.15 15.96 -16.74
CA ALA A 6 -13.82 15.61 -16.25
C ALA A 6 -13.87 14.84 -14.92
N LEU A 7 -14.72 15.28 -13.99
CA LEU A 7 -14.99 14.57 -12.73
C LEU A 7 -15.54 13.17 -12.97
N GLY A 8 -16.54 13.03 -13.85
CA GLY A 8 -17.12 11.72 -14.18
C GLY A 8 -16.08 10.74 -14.73
N ARG A 9 -15.21 11.19 -15.63
CA ARG A 9 -14.10 10.36 -16.14
C ARG A 9 -13.07 10.02 -15.06
N SER A 10 -12.77 10.94 -14.16
CA SER A 10 -11.84 10.70 -13.05
C SER A 10 -12.40 9.66 -12.06
N VAL A 11 -13.69 9.77 -11.73
CA VAL A 11 -14.39 8.81 -10.86
C VAL A 11 -14.45 7.43 -11.51
N ILE A 12 -14.80 7.35 -12.79
CA ILE A 12 -14.83 6.08 -13.53
C ILE A 12 -13.43 5.47 -13.59
N ALA A 13 -12.40 6.27 -13.85
CA ALA A 13 -11.00 5.80 -13.87
C ALA A 13 -10.50 5.36 -12.48
N ALA A 14 -10.98 5.98 -11.40
CA ALA A 14 -10.66 5.58 -10.03
C ALA A 14 -11.39 4.31 -9.59
N LEU A 15 -12.58 4.06 -10.14
CA LEU A 15 -13.39 2.87 -9.88
C LEU A 15 -13.04 1.69 -10.80
N THR A 16 -12.36 1.91 -11.93
CA THR A 16 -11.89 0.80 -12.75
C THR A 16 -10.79 0.05 -12.05
N PRO A 17 -10.95 -1.27 -11.83
CA PRO A 17 -9.92 -2.10 -11.22
C PRO A 17 -8.62 -1.96 -12.00
N ALA A 18 -7.54 -1.71 -11.28
CA ALA A 18 -6.24 -1.62 -11.91
C ALA A 18 -5.94 -2.96 -12.60
N LYS A 19 -5.72 -2.94 -13.92
CA LYS A 19 -5.31 -4.12 -14.71
C LYS A 19 -3.84 -4.44 -14.46
N VAL A 20 -3.51 -4.69 -13.20
CA VAL A 20 -2.18 -5.09 -12.76
C VAL A 20 -2.21 -6.61 -12.60
N PRO A 21 -1.20 -7.36 -13.09
CA PRO A 21 -1.13 -8.79 -12.86
C PRO A 21 -1.20 -9.08 -11.35
N TRP A 22 -1.94 -10.12 -10.99
CA TRP A 22 -2.09 -10.55 -9.60
C TRP A 22 -0.71 -10.73 -8.97
N VAL A 23 -0.44 -9.98 -7.90
CA VAL A 23 0.82 -10.09 -7.19
C VAL A 23 0.73 -11.29 -6.25
N VAL A 24 0.90 -12.50 -6.81
CA VAL A 24 0.73 -13.77 -6.10
C VAL A 24 1.73 -13.91 -4.94
N GLY A 25 2.94 -13.35 -5.09
CA GLY A 25 4.00 -13.43 -4.06
C GLY A 25 3.60 -12.78 -2.72
N PRO A 26 3.26 -11.48 -2.68
CA PRO A 26 2.75 -10.82 -1.48
C PRO A 26 1.48 -11.47 -0.92
N ALA A 27 0.59 -11.96 -1.79
CA ALA A 27 -0.62 -12.67 -1.37
C ALA A 27 -0.30 -14.01 -0.65
N LEU A 28 0.68 -14.77 -1.16
CA LEU A 28 1.14 -16.00 -0.52
C LEU A 28 1.82 -15.71 0.83
N TRP A 29 2.61 -14.64 0.91
CA TRP A 29 3.22 -14.21 2.17
C TRP A 29 2.20 -13.71 3.18
N ALA A 30 1.18 -12.99 2.71
CA ALA A 30 0.04 -12.57 3.52
C ALA A 30 -0.71 -13.78 4.09
N MET A 31 -0.99 -14.77 3.23
CA MET A 31 -1.58 -16.05 3.62
C MET A 31 -0.73 -16.81 4.64
N ALA A 32 0.59 -16.91 4.40
CA ALA A 32 1.50 -17.61 5.31
C ALA A 32 1.58 -16.91 6.68
N THR A 33 1.63 -15.57 6.69
CA THR A 33 1.62 -14.78 7.92
C THR A 33 0.30 -14.92 8.67
N ALA A 34 -0.81 -14.86 7.94
CA ALA A 34 -2.15 -15.09 8.47
C ALA A 34 -2.30 -16.50 9.06
N ALA A 35 -1.80 -17.53 8.37
CA ALA A 35 -1.82 -18.92 8.83
C ALA A 35 -0.94 -19.11 10.07
N LEU A 36 0.23 -18.48 10.15
CA LEU A 36 1.12 -18.57 11.30
C LEU A 36 0.49 -17.96 12.55
N ILE A 37 -0.19 -16.82 12.39
CA ILE A 37 -0.84 -16.11 13.50
C ILE A 37 -2.15 -16.80 13.89
N GLY A 38 -2.91 -17.30 12.92
CA GLY A 38 -4.07 -18.14 13.16
C GLY A 38 -3.69 -19.40 13.93
N ALA A 39 -2.61 -20.09 13.53
CA ALA A 39 -2.11 -21.27 14.23
C ALA A 39 -1.63 -20.95 15.65
N ALA A 40 -0.89 -19.84 15.83
CA ALA A 40 -0.47 -19.38 17.15
C ALA A 40 -1.67 -19.02 18.04
N GLY A 41 -2.71 -18.42 17.47
CA GLY A 41 -3.95 -18.09 18.17
C GLY A 41 -4.75 -19.31 18.63
N VAL A 42 -4.81 -20.36 17.79
CA VAL A 42 -5.46 -21.64 18.15
C VAL A 42 -4.72 -22.36 19.28
N LEU A 43 -3.39 -22.24 19.32
CA LEU A 43 -2.56 -22.85 20.37
C LEU A 43 -2.70 -22.17 21.76
N VAL A 44 -3.00 -20.86 21.80
CA VAL A 44 -3.10 -20.09 23.05
C VAL A 44 -4.46 -20.25 23.75
N GLY A 45 -5.50 -20.72 23.03
CA GLY A 45 -6.81 -21.04 23.62
C GLY A 45 -7.70 -19.85 23.96
N ASP A 46 -7.23 -18.61 23.74
CA ASP A 46 -8.02 -17.38 23.89
C ASP A 46 -8.27 -16.75 22.51
N LEU A 47 -9.44 -17.05 21.95
CA LEU A 47 -9.83 -16.63 20.60
C LEU A 47 -10.01 -15.11 20.50
N GLN A 48 -10.31 -14.41 21.61
CA GLN A 48 -10.44 -12.94 21.60
C GLN A 48 -9.08 -12.28 21.46
N VAL A 49 -8.10 -12.74 22.25
CA VAL A 49 -6.70 -12.27 22.15
C VAL A 49 -6.11 -12.59 20.78
N ALA A 50 -6.32 -13.82 20.29
CA ALA A 50 -5.89 -14.25 18.98
C ALA A 50 -6.51 -13.40 17.85
N GLY A 51 -7.80 -13.09 17.94
CA GLY A 51 -8.51 -12.28 16.95
C GLY A 51 -7.97 -10.85 16.84
N VAL A 52 -7.71 -10.19 17.97
CA VAL A 52 -7.18 -8.82 17.99
C VAL A 52 -5.74 -8.79 17.47
N ALA A 53 -4.91 -9.76 17.85
CA ALA A 53 -3.55 -9.89 17.33
C ALA A 53 -3.54 -10.18 15.81
N PHE A 54 -4.45 -11.06 15.35
CA PHE A 54 -4.62 -11.35 13.93
C PHE A 54 -5.06 -10.12 13.14
N LEU A 55 -6.00 -9.34 13.67
CA LEU A 55 -6.42 -8.08 13.05
C LEU A 55 -5.22 -7.14 12.86
N GLY A 56 -4.44 -6.90 13.91
CA GLY A 56 -3.25 -6.05 13.83
C GLY A 56 -2.25 -6.52 12.78
N ALA A 57 -2.02 -7.82 12.72
CA ALA A 57 -1.14 -8.39 11.72
C ALA A 57 -1.66 -8.30 10.29
N ALA A 58 -2.94 -8.62 10.06
CA ALA A 58 -3.58 -8.51 8.77
C ALA A 58 -3.53 -7.06 8.24
N CYS A 59 -3.77 -6.10 9.14
CA CYS A 59 -3.62 -4.68 8.84
C CYS A 59 -2.19 -4.32 8.44
N ALA A 60 -1.18 -4.76 9.18
CA ALA A 60 0.22 -4.48 8.89
C ALA A 60 0.64 -5.06 7.52
N VAL A 61 0.24 -6.28 7.19
CA VAL A 61 0.53 -6.95 5.91
C VAL A 61 -0.01 -6.14 4.73
N GLY A 62 -1.24 -5.60 4.84
CA GLY A 62 -1.87 -4.81 3.79
C GLY A 62 -1.08 -3.55 3.38
N PHE A 63 -0.39 -2.92 4.34
CA PHE A 63 0.41 -1.72 4.09
C PHE A 63 1.89 -1.99 3.79
N LEU A 64 2.35 -3.23 3.98
CA LEU A 64 3.73 -3.64 3.67
C LEU A 64 3.96 -3.96 2.19
N ALA A 65 2.91 -3.95 1.36
CA ALA A 65 2.95 -4.45 -0.01
C ALA A 65 3.73 -3.56 -1.00
N THR A 66 3.88 -2.25 -0.78
CA THR A 66 4.39 -1.32 -1.80
C THR A 66 5.33 -0.23 -1.27
N GLY A 67 6.22 0.29 -2.13
CA GLY A 67 7.14 1.40 -1.81
C GLY A 67 8.51 0.98 -1.25
N SER A 68 9.38 1.95 -0.99
CA SER A 68 10.71 1.76 -0.41
C SER A 68 10.69 1.45 1.08
N TYR A 69 11.80 0.96 1.64
CA TYR A 69 11.90 0.56 3.06
C TYR A 69 11.40 1.65 4.03
N ARG A 70 11.79 2.91 3.80
CA ARG A 70 11.37 4.04 4.64
C ARG A 70 9.88 4.35 4.48
N ALA A 71 9.34 4.24 3.26
CA ALA A 71 7.93 4.47 2.99
C ALA A 71 7.06 3.40 3.68
N ARG A 72 7.48 2.13 3.61
CA ARG A 72 6.81 1.01 4.30
C ARG A 72 6.84 1.15 5.80
N TRP A 73 8.02 1.45 6.37
CA TRP A 73 8.14 1.66 7.82
C TRP A 73 7.25 2.80 8.31
N ARG A 74 7.20 3.91 7.56
CA ARG A 74 6.27 5.02 7.85
C ARG A 74 4.81 4.59 7.73
N ALA A 75 4.45 3.81 6.71
CA ALA A 75 3.08 3.32 6.53
C ALA A 75 2.65 2.36 7.65
N VAL A 76 3.53 1.46 8.09
CA VAL A 76 3.29 0.55 9.22
C VAL A 76 3.11 1.33 10.52
N ILE A 77 4.01 2.26 10.84
CA ILE A 77 3.86 3.08 12.05
C ILE A 77 2.57 3.89 11.98
N ALA A 78 2.27 4.50 10.83
CA ALA A 78 1.07 5.28 10.64
C ALA A 78 -0.20 4.42 10.80
N GLN A 79 -0.25 3.22 10.23
CA GLN A 79 -1.34 2.26 10.45
C GLN A 79 -1.45 1.86 11.92
N ALA A 80 -0.34 1.46 12.55
CA ALA A 80 -0.33 1.00 13.94
C ALA A 80 -0.83 2.10 14.89
N CYS A 81 -0.37 3.34 14.70
CA CYS A 81 -0.85 4.50 15.46
C CYS A 81 -2.33 4.78 15.18
N GLY A 82 -2.76 4.76 13.92
CA GLY A 82 -4.16 4.99 13.54
C GLY A 82 -5.09 3.96 14.17
N GLY A 83 -4.77 2.68 14.04
CA GLY A 83 -5.53 1.58 14.62
C GLY A 83 -5.57 1.62 16.14
N ALA A 84 -4.44 1.87 16.82
CA ALA A 84 -4.39 1.99 18.27
C ALA A 84 -5.25 3.14 18.79
N LEU A 85 -5.15 4.32 18.17
CA LEU A 85 -5.97 5.49 18.52
C LEU A 85 -7.45 5.23 18.23
N GLY A 86 -7.76 4.57 17.11
CA GLY A 86 -9.12 4.24 16.74
C GLY A 86 -9.76 3.27 17.72
N ILE A 87 -9.07 2.17 18.06
CA ILE A 87 -9.55 1.18 19.04
C ILE A 87 -9.77 1.85 20.40
N GLY A 88 -8.81 2.66 20.86
CA GLY A 88 -8.94 3.40 22.11
C GLY A 88 -10.13 4.36 22.11
N ALA A 89 -10.28 5.17 21.05
CA ALA A 89 -11.38 6.10 20.92
C ALA A 89 -12.74 5.39 20.84
N GLY A 90 -12.83 4.29 20.07
CA GLY A 90 -14.05 3.49 19.94
C GLY A 90 -14.45 2.84 21.27
N ALA A 91 -13.50 2.25 21.98
CA ALA A 91 -13.74 1.57 23.26
C ALA A 91 -14.08 2.53 24.41
N LEU A 92 -13.58 3.78 24.37
CA LEU A 92 -13.90 4.83 25.35
C LEU A 92 -15.17 5.62 25.00
N THR A 93 -15.77 5.37 23.83
CA THR A 93 -16.99 6.08 23.41
C THR A 93 -18.19 5.59 24.24
N PRO A 94 -18.98 6.49 24.84
CA PRO A 94 -20.21 6.12 25.53
C PRO A 94 -21.16 5.33 24.62
N GLY A 95 -21.86 4.34 25.17
CA GLY A 95 -22.80 3.48 24.40
C GLY A 95 -24.05 4.17 23.87
N SER A 96 -24.14 5.51 23.92
CA SER A 96 -25.25 6.23 23.31
C SER A 96 -25.05 6.30 21.79
N ALA A 97 -26.13 6.05 21.03
CA ALA A 97 -26.06 6.05 19.56
C ALA A 97 -25.50 7.36 18.99
N ALA A 98 -25.80 8.50 19.63
CA ALA A 98 -25.28 9.80 19.26
C ALA A 98 -23.76 9.90 19.44
N ALA A 99 -23.20 9.36 20.53
CA ALA A 99 -21.76 9.37 20.76
C ALA A 99 -21.04 8.44 19.77
N LEU A 100 -21.58 7.25 19.49
CA LEU A 100 -21.03 6.33 18.49
C LEU A 100 -20.96 6.98 17.10
N MET A 101 -22.06 7.61 16.67
CA MET A 101 -22.14 8.34 15.40
C MET A 101 -21.15 9.52 15.35
N LEU A 102 -21.04 10.29 16.45
CA LEU A 102 -20.14 11.43 16.51
C LEU A 102 -18.67 10.99 16.42
N THR A 103 -18.26 9.97 17.17
CA THR A 103 -16.89 9.44 17.11
C THR A 103 -16.56 8.90 15.72
N ALA A 104 -17.49 8.17 15.09
CA ALA A 104 -17.31 7.67 13.72
C ALA A 104 -17.21 8.82 12.70
N ALA A 105 -18.04 9.86 12.83
CA ALA A 105 -18.01 11.03 11.97
C ALA A 105 -16.68 11.80 12.11
N ILE A 106 -16.18 11.97 13.33
CA ILE A 106 -14.88 12.60 13.59
C ILE A 106 -13.75 11.77 12.96
N ALA A 107 -13.75 10.45 13.17
CA ALA A 107 -12.74 9.56 12.59
C ALA A 107 -12.75 9.58 11.06
N GLY A 108 -13.92 9.53 10.44
CA GLY A 108 -14.09 9.65 9.00
C GLY A 108 -13.62 11.02 8.47
N THR A 109 -13.90 12.10 9.20
CA THR A 109 -13.44 13.45 8.85
C THR A 109 -11.91 13.54 8.90
N ILE A 110 -11.29 13.04 9.96
CA ILE A 110 -9.83 12.97 10.08
C ILE A 110 -9.25 12.13 8.95
N SER A 111 -9.84 10.97 8.65
CA SER A 111 -9.39 10.11 7.55
C SER A 111 -9.46 10.82 6.19
N GLY A 112 -10.51 11.60 5.94
CA GLY A 112 -10.65 12.40 4.72
C GLY A 112 -9.60 13.51 4.62
N LEU A 113 -9.37 14.24 5.71
CA LEU A 113 -8.38 15.32 5.75
C LEU A 113 -6.95 14.81 5.56
N VAL A 114 -6.63 13.71 6.23
CA VAL A 114 -5.28 13.13 6.23
C VAL A 114 -4.99 12.42 4.90
N GLY A 115 -6.02 11.98 4.17
CA GLY A 115 -5.86 11.29 2.89
C GLY A 115 -5.14 12.09 1.80
N GLY A 116 -5.16 13.43 1.86
CA GLY A 116 -4.47 14.31 0.91
C GLY A 116 -2.97 14.48 1.14
N ILE A 117 -2.44 14.08 2.31
CA ILE A 117 -1.06 14.39 2.74
C ILE A 117 -0.05 13.38 2.16
N GLY A 118 -0.50 12.15 1.89
CA GLY A 118 0.32 11.13 1.22
C GLY A 118 -0.02 9.70 1.62
N PRO A 119 0.68 8.70 1.04
CA PRO A 119 0.34 7.27 1.20
C PRO A 119 0.44 6.71 2.62
N SER A 120 1.27 7.31 3.48
CA SER A 120 1.34 6.91 4.90
C SER A 120 0.22 7.52 5.71
N ALA A 121 -0.21 8.72 5.34
CA ALA A 121 -1.29 9.45 5.97
C ALA A 121 -2.64 8.74 5.71
N THR A 122 -2.86 8.25 4.48
CA THR A 122 -4.03 7.43 4.14
C THR A 122 -4.08 6.13 4.96
N ALA A 123 -2.93 5.49 5.21
CA ALA A 123 -2.85 4.30 6.06
C ALA A 123 -3.31 4.59 7.50
N PHE A 124 -2.88 5.73 8.07
CA PHE A 124 -3.34 6.20 9.37
C PHE A 124 -4.86 6.43 9.39
N GLY A 125 -5.39 7.19 8.43
CA GLY A 125 -6.82 7.54 8.39
C GLY A 125 -7.74 6.32 8.24
N MET A 126 -7.38 5.42 7.32
CA MET A 126 -8.10 4.17 7.11
C MET A 126 -8.13 3.35 8.41
N MET A 127 -6.99 3.23 9.08
CA MET A 127 -6.87 2.39 10.27
C MET A 127 -7.44 3.04 11.52
N LEU A 128 -7.47 4.36 11.59
CA LEU A 128 -8.25 5.10 12.58
C LEU A 128 -9.74 4.72 12.47
N SER A 129 -10.29 4.75 11.26
CA SER A 129 -11.70 4.40 11.02
C SER A 129 -11.99 2.94 11.33
N VAL A 130 -11.15 2.02 10.87
CA VAL A 130 -11.25 0.59 11.18
C VAL A 130 -11.13 0.33 12.68
N GLY A 131 -10.19 1.01 13.36
CA GLY A 131 -9.99 0.90 14.79
C GLY A 131 -11.20 1.38 15.59
N VAL A 132 -11.80 2.53 15.20
CA VAL A 132 -13.03 3.03 15.85
C VAL A 132 -14.17 2.03 15.70
N ALA A 133 -14.38 1.51 14.49
CA ALA A 133 -15.42 0.50 14.25
C ALA A 133 -15.18 -0.76 15.10
N PHE A 134 -13.93 -1.23 15.17
CA PHE A 134 -13.58 -2.38 16.00
C PHE A 134 -13.76 -2.10 17.50
N GLY A 135 -13.37 -0.92 17.98
CA GLY A 135 -13.55 -0.54 19.39
C GLY A 135 -15.03 -0.40 19.80
N GLN A 136 -15.89 0.06 18.88
CA GLN A 136 -17.33 0.21 19.13
C GLN A 136 -18.11 -1.09 19.00
N PHE A 137 -17.78 -1.94 18.02
CA PHE A 137 -18.58 -3.10 17.63
C PHE A 137 -17.89 -4.45 17.85
N GLY A 138 -16.61 -4.46 18.24
CA GLY A 138 -15.81 -5.68 18.37
C GLY A 138 -16.24 -6.61 19.49
N GLY A 139 -17.06 -6.15 20.44
CA GLY A 139 -17.67 -6.97 21.49
C GLY A 139 -16.65 -7.72 22.38
N SER A 140 -15.39 -7.26 22.40
CA SER A 140 -14.32 -7.93 23.14
C SER A 140 -14.50 -7.70 24.64
N SER A 141 -14.34 -8.76 25.44
CA SER A 141 -14.35 -8.66 26.91
C SER A 141 -13.07 -8.04 27.47
N LEU A 142 -12.06 -7.86 26.62
CA LEU A 142 -10.78 -7.28 26.97
C LEU A 142 -10.94 -5.78 27.23
N SER A 143 -10.18 -5.29 28.21
CA SER A 143 -10.11 -3.86 28.46
C SER A 143 -9.52 -3.11 27.26
N TRP A 144 -9.86 -1.83 27.11
CA TRP A 144 -9.45 -1.03 25.95
C TRP A 144 -7.92 -1.01 25.78
N TRP A 145 -7.14 -1.00 26.86
CA TRP A 145 -5.68 -1.03 26.79
C TRP A 145 -5.13 -2.40 26.36
N GLN A 146 -5.77 -3.50 26.78
CA GLN A 146 -5.40 -4.85 26.33
C GLN A 146 -5.66 -5.01 24.83
N GLN A 147 -6.79 -4.51 24.33
CA GLN A 147 -7.09 -4.53 22.89
C GLN A 147 -6.02 -3.78 22.09
N VAL A 148 -5.63 -2.59 22.53
CA VAL A 148 -4.58 -1.80 21.89
C VAL A 148 -3.23 -2.52 21.93
N LEU A 149 -2.85 -3.09 23.09
CA LEU A 149 -1.57 -3.80 23.23
C LEU A 149 -1.50 -5.04 22.34
N TRP A 150 -2.56 -5.85 22.27
CA TRP A 150 -2.60 -7.04 21.42
C TRP A 150 -2.63 -6.69 19.93
N TYR A 151 -3.32 -5.62 19.56
CA TYR A 151 -3.31 -5.10 18.19
C TYR A 151 -1.90 -4.66 17.77
N LEU A 152 -1.21 -3.91 18.64
CA LEU A 152 0.16 -3.46 18.41
C LEU A 152 1.14 -4.65 18.39
N ALA A 153 0.97 -5.64 19.27
CA ALA A 153 1.79 -6.84 19.29
C ALA A 153 1.64 -7.64 17.98
N GLY A 154 0.41 -7.86 17.52
CA GLY A 154 0.15 -8.51 16.23
C GLY A 154 0.75 -7.74 15.05
N SER A 155 0.56 -6.42 15.03
CA SER A 155 1.16 -5.53 14.03
C SER A 155 2.69 -5.61 14.05
N ALA A 156 3.31 -5.63 15.23
CA ALA A 156 4.75 -5.69 15.42
C ALA A 156 5.32 -7.05 14.95
N VAL A 157 4.70 -8.17 15.31
CA VAL A 157 5.13 -9.51 14.89
C VAL A 157 5.08 -9.63 13.37
N ALA A 158 3.98 -9.22 12.74
CA ALA A 158 3.86 -9.24 11.28
C ALA A 158 4.91 -8.34 10.62
N SER A 159 5.12 -7.15 11.18
CA SER A 159 6.13 -6.20 10.67
C SER A 159 7.53 -6.77 10.77
N VAL A 160 7.91 -7.37 11.90
CA VAL A 160 9.22 -8.00 12.08
C VAL A 160 9.40 -9.16 11.11
N ALA A 161 8.41 -10.04 10.97
CA ALA A 161 8.49 -11.19 10.05
C ALA A 161 8.66 -10.75 8.58
N LEU A 162 7.90 -9.74 8.15
CA LEU A 162 7.94 -9.21 6.78
C LEU A 162 9.16 -8.33 6.51
N LEU A 163 9.68 -7.61 7.51
CA LEU A 163 10.92 -6.84 7.37
C LEU A 163 12.15 -7.76 7.43
N ALA A 164 12.11 -8.83 8.22
CA ALA A 164 13.19 -9.81 8.32
C ALA A 164 13.41 -10.51 6.97
N SER A 165 12.36 -10.99 6.32
CA SER A 165 12.46 -11.58 4.97
C SER A 165 13.03 -10.60 3.94
N TRP A 166 12.85 -9.30 4.18
CA TRP A 166 13.39 -8.22 3.35
C TRP A 166 14.86 -7.90 3.59
N VAL A 167 15.36 -8.05 4.82
CA VAL A 167 16.80 -7.94 5.09
C VAL A 167 17.58 -8.93 4.23
N PHE A 168 17.03 -10.13 4.01
CA PHE A 168 17.61 -11.14 3.13
C PHE A 168 17.46 -10.83 1.63
N GLN A 169 16.54 -9.95 1.22
CA GLN A 169 16.27 -9.61 -0.20
C GLN A 169 16.59 -8.15 -0.58
N ARG A 170 17.34 -7.43 0.27
CA ARG A 170 17.59 -5.98 0.16
C ARG A 170 18.00 -5.49 -1.23
N GLY A 171 18.79 -6.28 -1.97
CA GLY A 171 19.24 -5.94 -3.34
C GLY A 171 18.39 -6.51 -4.48
N ALA A 172 17.45 -7.43 -4.21
CA ALA A 172 16.61 -8.01 -5.27
C ALA A 172 15.50 -7.03 -5.71
N GLN A 173 14.94 -6.28 -4.76
CA GLN A 173 13.88 -5.32 -5.05
C GLN A 173 14.39 -4.11 -5.86
N GLU A 174 15.56 -3.59 -5.49
CA GLU A 174 16.22 -2.51 -6.22
C GLU A 174 16.54 -2.93 -7.66
N ARG A 175 17.09 -4.13 -7.84
CA ARG A 175 17.36 -4.69 -9.18
C ARG A 175 16.10 -4.86 -10.02
N ARG A 176 14.98 -5.31 -9.43
CA ARG A 176 13.69 -5.42 -10.14
C ARG A 176 13.11 -4.05 -10.50
N ALA A 177 13.23 -3.07 -9.61
CA ALA A 177 12.75 -1.72 -9.89
C ALA A 177 13.55 -1.06 -11.03
N VAL A 178 14.86 -1.30 -11.06
CA VAL A 178 15.73 -0.86 -12.15
C VAL A 178 15.39 -1.61 -13.45
N ALA A 179 15.31 -2.95 -13.42
CA ALA A 179 14.94 -3.76 -14.58
C ALA A 179 13.59 -3.33 -15.19
N GLY A 180 12.59 -3.07 -14.35
CA GLY A 180 11.29 -2.58 -14.83
C GLY A 180 11.33 -1.22 -15.55
N VAL A 181 12.36 -0.39 -15.33
CA VAL A 181 12.58 0.83 -16.11
C VAL A 181 13.15 0.50 -17.49
N PHE A 182 14.07 -0.47 -17.58
CA PHE A 182 14.60 -0.96 -18.86
C PHE A 182 13.49 -1.62 -19.68
N ASP A 183 12.71 -2.53 -19.09
CA ASP A 183 11.56 -3.19 -19.73
C ASP A 183 10.55 -2.15 -20.25
N ALA A 184 10.15 -1.19 -19.40
CA ALA A 184 9.20 -0.15 -19.79
C ALA A 184 9.76 0.83 -20.83
N ALA A 185 11.08 1.01 -20.90
CA ALA A 185 11.73 1.82 -21.91
C ALA A 185 11.77 1.08 -23.26
N ALA A 186 12.05 -0.22 -23.26
CA ALA A 186 11.97 -1.07 -24.45
C ALA A 186 10.53 -1.08 -25.01
N ASP A 187 9.53 -1.28 -24.14
CA ASP A 187 8.10 -1.19 -24.49
C ASP A 187 7.75 0.16 -25.12
N LEU A 188 8.24 1.27 -24.55
CA LEU A 188 7.98 2.60 -25.10
C LEU A 188 8.62 2.76 -26.48
N CYS A 189 9.87 2.31 -26.66
CA CYS A 189 10.58 2.36 -27.93
C CYS A 189 9.87 1.54 -29.02
N ALA A 190 9.35 0.36 -28.67
CA ALA A 190 8.57 -0.48 -29.58
C ALA A 190 7.22 0.15 -29.95
N ALA A 191 6.58 0.86 -29.01
CA ALA A 191 5.30 1.52 -29.23
C ALA A 191 5.41 2.89 -29.93
N ILE A 192 6.62 3.40 -30.25
CA ILE A 192 6.77 4.72 -30.90
C ILE A 192 6.07 4.69 -32.27
N GLY A 193 5.07 5.56 -32.45
CA GLY A 193 4.29 5.65 -33.68
C GLY A 193 3.00 4.82 -33.68
N ALA A 194 2.75 4.01 -32.65
CA ALA A 194 1.50 3.28 -32.46
C ALA A 194 0.48 4.07 -31.60
N GLU A 195 -0.81 3.69 -31.66
CA GLU A 195 -1.87 4.34 -30.89
C GLU A 195 -1.71 4.16 -29.36
N ASP A 196 -0.98 3.13 -28.92
CA ASP A 196 -0.77 2.78 -27.51
C ASP A 196 0.46 3.46 -26.87
N ALA A 197 1.21 4.24 -27.64
CA ALA A 197 2.44 4.90 -27.20
C ALA A 197 2.25 5.81 -25.98
N GLY A 198 1.07 6.44 -25.86
CA GLY A 198 0.70 7.24 -24.69
C GLY A 198 0.58 6.40 -23.41
N ALA A 199 0.04 5.19 -23.51
CA ALA A 199 -0.05 4.26 -22.38
C ALA A 199 1.33 3.70 -22.01
N ALA A 200 2.18 3.39 -23.01
CA ALA A 200 3.56 2.96 -22.78
C ALA A 200 4.38 4.05 -22.06
N ARG A 201 4.21 5.32 -22.44
CA ARG A 201 4.84 6.46 -21.76
C ARG A 201 4.40 6.58 -20.30
N ALA A 202 3.11 6.38 -20.02
CA ALA A 202 2.60 6.39 -18.65
C ALA A 202 3.20 5.25 -17.80
N ARG A 203 3.37 4.05 -18.38
CA ARG A 203 4.05 2.92 -17.72
C ARG A 203 5.52 3.23 -17.42
N LEU A 204 6.27 3.80 -18.37
CA LEU A 204 7.65 4.23 -18.14
C LEU A 204 7.76 5.29 -17.04
N ALA A 205 6.86 6.27 -17.03
CA ALA A 205 6.83 7.30 -15.99
C ALA A 205 6.57 6.68 -14.60
N ALA A 206 5.64 5.72 -14.50
CA ALA A 206 5.37 5.00 -13.26
C ALA A 206 6.57 4.15 -12.80
N ALA A 207 7.20 3.41 -13.71
CA ALA A 207 8.40 2.61 -13.42
C ALA A 207 9.56 3.50 -12.94
N SER A 208 9.80 4.63 -13.60
CA SER A 208 10.82 5.61 -13.22
C SER A 208 10.56 6.23 -11.85
N ALA A 209 9.30 6.51 -11.51
CA ALA A 209 8.93 7.00 -10.18
C ALA A 209 9.21 5.96 -9.09
N ILE A 210 8.91 4.68 -9.36
CA ILE A 210 9.22 3.57 -8.44
C ILE A 210 10.73 3.45 -8.24
N ALA A 211 11.53 3.45 -9.31
CA ALA A 211 12.99 3.37 -9.22
C ALA A 211 13.56 4.51 -8.36
N ARG A 212 13.18 5.77 -8.64
CA ARG A 212 13.59 6.94 -7.82
C ARG A 212 13.20 6.83 -6.35
N SER A 213 12.02 6.27 -6.06
CA SER A 213 11.56 6.08 -4.67
C SER A 213 12.41 5.08 -3.88
N THR A 214 13.07 4.15 -4.57
CA THR A 214 13.96 3.13 -3.96
C THR A 214 15.37 3.65 -3.76
N ARG A 215 16.01 4.18 -4.82
CA ARG A 215 17.33 4.82 -4.79
C ARG A 215 17.60 5.49 -6.15
N GLU A 216 18.26 6.65 -6.16
CA GLU A 216 18.71 7.28 -7.40
C GLU A 216 19.73 6.38 -8.12
N HIS A 217 19.30 5.79 -9.24
CA HIS A 217 20.17 5.05 -10.15
C HIS A 217 20.30 5.86 -11.44
N ARG A 218 21.45 6.54 -11.57
CA ARG A 218 21.75 7.42 -12.72
C ARG A 218 21.52 6.74 -14.07
N GLN A 219 21.85 5.46 -14.19
CA GLN A 219 21.65 4.70 -15.44
C GLN A 219 20.16 4.55 -15.79
N ALA A 220 19.30 4.19 -14.83
CA ALA A 220 17.86 4.03 -15.05
C ALA A 220 17.20 5.38 -15.43
N GLU A 221 17.63 6.48 -14.83
CA GLU A 221 17.14 7.81 -15.20
C GLU A 221 17.57 8.22 -16.61
N LEU A 222 18.83 7.97 -16.99
CA LEU A 222 19.33 8.27 -18.33
C LEU A 222 18.57 7.48 -19.41
N VAL A 223 18.26 6.21 -19.14
CA VAL A 223 17.49 5.36 -20.07
C VAL A 223 16.05 5.84 -20.19
N ALA A 224 15.38 6.15 -19.07
CA ALA A 224 14.03 6.71 -19.09
C ALA A 224 13.98 8.06 -19.83
N LEU A 225 15.01 8.91 -19.65
CA LEU A 225 15.14 10.18 -20.34
C LEU A 225 15.36 9.98 -21.85
N ALA A 226 16.23 9.04 -22.22
CA ALA A 226 16.52 8.72 -23.62
C ALA A 226 15.29 8.19 -24.36
N ALA A 227 14.55 7.24 -23.76
CA ALA A 227 13.32 6.70 -24.33
C ALA A 227 12.23 7.78 -24.45
N ALA A 228 12.07 8.65 -23.44
CA ALA A 228 11.13 9.77 -23.51
C ALA A 228 11.50 10.79 -24.61
N ALA A 229 12.80 11.03 -24.84
CA ALA A 229 13.29 11.91 -25.89
C ALA A 229 13.10 11.31 -27.30
N LEU A 230 13.27 10.01 -27.46
CA LEU A 230 12.98 9.29 -28.71
C LEU A 230 11.49 9.35 -29.04
N TYR A 231 10.63 9.09 -28.06
CA TYR A 231 9.18 9.24 -28.19
C TYR A 231 8.79 10.67 -28.59
N ALA A 232 9.37 11.70 -27.95
CA ALA A 232 9.07 13.10 -28.26
C ALA A 232 9.47 13.50 -29.69
N ARG A 233 10.48 12.83 -30.26
CA ARG A 233 10.91 13.03 -31.66
C ARG A 233 10.14 12.19 -32.67
N GLY A 234 9.36 11.21 -32.23
CA GLY A 234 8.63 10.29 -33.12
C GLY A 234 9.54 9.44 -34.00
N THR A 235 10.81 9.30 -33.64
CA THR A 235 11.79 8.52 -34.42
C THR A 235 11.64 7.04 -34.07
N PRO A 236 11.29 6.16 -35.03
CA PRO A 236 11.21 4.73 -34.79
C PRO A 236 12.60 4.18 -34.43
N VAL A 237 12.64 3.26 -33.48
CA VAL A 237 13.87 2.63 -33.00
C VAL A 237 14.00 1.26 -33.65
N PRO A 238 15.17 0.87 -34.18
CA PRO A 238 15.36 -0.45 -34.78
C PRO A 238 15.20 -1.57 -33.74
N ASP A 239 14.55 -2.67 -34.11
CA ASP A 239 14.39 -3.88 -33.29
C ASP A 239 15.67 -4.37 -32.57
N PRO A 240 16.87 -4.45 -33.21
CA PRO A 240 18.08 -4.90 -32.52
C PRO A 240 18.55 -3.94 -31.41
N VAL A 241 18.13 -2.67 -31.45
CA VAL A 241 18.41 -1.70 -30.37
C VAL A 241 17.42 -1.90 -29.23
N ILE A 242 16.19 -2.29 -29.52
CA ILE A 242 15.16 -2.60 -28.51
C ILE A 242 15.54 -3.89 -27.75
N GLU A 243 16.01 -4.91 -28.46
CA GLU A 243 16.46 -6.19 -27.86
C GLU A 243 17.74 -6.05 -27.01
N ALA A 244 18.52 -4.99 -27.21
CA ALA A 244 19.75 -4.73 -26.46
C ALA A 244 19.54 -3.96 -25.15
N ILE A 245 18.34 -3.43 -24.91
CA ILE A 245 17.93 -2.72 -23.68
C ILE A 245 17.47 -3.72 -22.64
#